data_AF-A0A6A6AIA7-F1
#
_entry.id   AF-A0A6A6AIA7-F1
#
_cell.length_a   1.000
_cell.length_b   1.000
_cell.length_c   1.000
_cell.angle_alpha   90.00
_cell.angle_beta   90.00
_cell.angle_gamma   90.00
#
_symmetry.space_group_name_H-M   'P 1'
#
loop_
_entity.id
_entity.type
_entity.pdbx_description
1 polymer ?
#
loop_
_entity_poly.entity_id
_entity_poly.type
_entity_poly.pdbx_seq_one_letter_code
_entity_poly.pdbx_strand_id
1 'polypeptide(L)'
;MSDLTGPTIPVLVGQETFHLHRNPVVSSSEFFANATKSEWRNDASKPIDLSDEEPPIFECYQQWLYTKKVAMPEDTESAYRVLAALYVLDEKIADQTYQGAVIGAIINLSIDTGSYPQQAAVRRIYQNITTNSLARRLFVDFWAYNAMPGWSGINKLRTATCDEFVDDLIPAMIKARSKPNKKVVRPWVENRDSYYPRVAIEPNEN
;
A
#
# COMPACT_ATOMS: atom_id res chain seq x y z
N MET A 1 23.03 18.84 2.33
CA MET A 1 23.59 17.94 3.36
C MET A 1 22.78 18.17 4.62
N SER A 2 22.22 17.12 5.23
CA SER A 2 21.43 17.26 6.46
C SER A 2 22.32 17.77 7.59
N ASP A 3 21.88 18.78 8.35
CA ASP A 3 22.60 19.26 9.53
C ASP A 3 22.46 18.23 10.67
N LEU A 4 23.54 17.50 10.94
CA LEU A 4 23.64 16.47 11.98
C LEU A 4 24.36 16.98 13.25
N THR A 5 24.55 18.29 13.37
CA THR A 5 25.24 18.89 14.52
C THR A 5 24.28 19.44 15.58
N GLY A 6 22.99 19.51 15.24
CA GLY A 6 21.92 20.02 16.11
C GLY A 6 21.43 19.02 17.17
N PRO A 7 20.49 19.47 18.04
CA PRO A 7 19.91 18.63 19.07
C PRO A 7 19.11 17.46 18.48
N THR A 8 19.05 16.35 19.21
CA THR A 8 18.19 15.21 18.88
C THR A 8 16.86 15.26 19.63
N ILE A 9 15.84 14.65 19.05
CA ILE A 9 14.54 14.42 19.66
C ILE A 9 14.36 12.91 19.90
N PRO A 10 13.95 12.49 21.11
CA PRO A 10 13.61 11.09 21.36
C PRO A 10 12.23 10.77 20.79
N VAL A 11 12.10 9.59 20.19
CA VAL A 11 10.86 9.04 19.61
C VAL A 11 10.70 7.61 20.11
N LEU A 12 9.60 7.31 20.80
CA LEU A 12 9.26 5.97 21.26
C LEU A 12 8.52 5.24 20.13
N VAL A 13 9.03 4.09 19.69
CA VAL A 13 8.47 3.26 18.63
C VAL A 13 8.43 1.81 19.13
N GLY A 14 7.26 1.18 19.14
CA GLY A 14 7.08 -0.07 19.88
C GLY A 14 7.52 0.08 21.34
N GLN A 15 8.61 -0.60 21.70
CA GLN A 15 9.25 -0.54 23.02
C GLN A 15 10.64 0.11 22.99
N GLU A 16 11.03 0.68 21.85
CA GLU A 16 12.38 1.18 21.59
C GLU A 16 12.38 2.71 21.45
N THR A 17 13.47 3.36 21.86
CA THR A 17 13.62 4.81 21.72
C THR A 17 14.64 5.14 20.63
N PHE A 18 14.16 5.74 19.55
CA PHE A 18 14.96 6.27 18.47
C PHE A 18 15.32 7.73 18.73
N HIS A 19 16.47 8.17 18.21
CA HIS A 19 16.93 9.56 18.32
C HIS A 19 17.11 10.15 16.92
N LEU A 20 16.33 11.19 16.62
CA LEU A 20 16.37 11.90 15.34
C LEU A 20 16.97 13.30 15.53
N HIS A 21 17.81 13.77 14.62
CA HIS A 21 18.23 15.17 14.64
C HIS A 21 17.03 16.06 14.34
N ARG A 22 16.80 17.08 15.18
CA ARG A 22 15.60 17.93 15.12
C ARG A 22 15.46 18.65 13.78
N ASN A 23 16.56 19.22 13.28
CA ASN A 23 16.53 20.04 12.06
C ASN A 23 16.04 19.27 10.83
N PRO A 24 16.63 18.13 10.43
CA PRO A 24 16.18 17.42 9.24
C PRO A 24 14.74 16.94 9.37
N VAL A 25 14.32 16.42 10.52
CA VAL A 25 12.97 15.86 10.67
C VAL A 25 11.88 16.93 10.75
N VAL A 26 12.11 18.03 11.46
CA VAL A 26 11.15 19.14 11.55
C VAL A 26 11.03 19.90 10.23
N SER A 27 12.10 19.91 9.42
CA SER A 27 12.09 20.61 8.13
C SER A 27 11.19 19.95 7.08
N SER A 28 10.95 18.63 7.19
CA SER A 28 10.23 17.85 6.18
C SER A 28 8.91 17.28 6.68
N SER A 29 8.76 17.03 7.98
CA SER A 29 7.56 16.47 8.59
C SER A 29 6.77 17.50 9.40
N GLU A 30 5.51 17.70 9.00
CA GLU A 30 4.59 18.58 9.73
C GLU A 30 4.24 18.01 11.12
N PHE A 31 4.14 16.68 11.24
CA PHE A 31 3.93 16.01 12.52
C PHE A 31 5.06 16.34 13.51
N PHE A 32 6.31 16.14 13.12
CA PHE A 32 7.45 16.42 13.99
C PHE A 32 7.63 17.92 14.24
N ALA A 33 7.33 18.79 13.26
CA ALA A 33 7.30 20.23 13.47
C ALA A 33 6.28 20.63 14.55
N ASN A 34 5.08 20.05 14.52
CA ASN A 34 4.04 20.31 15.51
C ASN A 34 4.36 19.70 16.88
N ALA A 35 4.86 18.45 16.92
CA ALA A 35 5.19 17.72 18.14
C ALA A 35 6.42 18.27 18.90
N THR A 36 7.17 19.19 18.28
CA THR A 36 8.35 19.84 18.87
C THR A 36 8.16 21.33 19.17
N LYS A 37 6.94 21.85 19.04
CA LYS A 37 6.55 23.21 19.45
C LYS A 37 6.57 23.33 20.98
N SER A 38 7.16 24.40 21.49
CA SER A 38 7.29 24.68 22.92
C SER A 38 5.94 24.85 23.62
N GLU A 39 4.93 25.31 22.90
CA GLU A 39 3.57 25.55 23.38
C GLU A 39 2.86 24.25 23.82
N TRP A 40 3.25 23.11 23.25
CA TRP A 40 2.66 21.80 23.53
C TRP A 40 3.58 20.89 24.34
N ARG A 41 4.89 21.17 24.35
CA ARG A 41 5.93 20.31 24.89
C ARG A 41 6.60 20.95 26.10
N ASN A 42 6.03 20.67 27.27
CA ASN A 42 6.57 21.14 28.56
C ASN A 42 7.90 20.47 28.93
N ASP A 43 8.21 19.31 28.34
CA ASP A 43 9.45 18.57 28.56
C ASP A 43 10.03 18.06 27.23
N ALA A 44 11.17 18.62 26.82
CA ALA A 44 11.86 18.22 25.62
C ALA A 44 12.44 16.79 25.69
N SER A 45 12.73 16.30 26.90
CA SER A 45 13.31 14.97 27.14
C SER A 45 12.30 13.84 27.00
N LYS A 46 11.00 14.13 27.15
CA LYS A 46 9.93 13.13 26.96
C LYS A 46 9.88 12.68 25.50
N PRO A 47 9.88 11.38 25.19
CA PRO A 47 9.77 10.89 23.81
C PRO A 47 8.47 11.32 23.11
N ILE A 48 8.56 11.56 21.80
CA ILE A 48 7.38 11.61 20.92
C ILE A 48 6.84 10.19 20.80
N ASP A 49 5.54 10.03 21.05
CA ASP A 49 4.92 8.71 21.08
C ASP A 49 4.49 8.26 19.68
N LEU A 50 5.11 7.17 19.22
CA LEU A 50 4.76 6.37 18.05
C LEU A 50 4.82 4.87 18.44
N SER A 51 4.45 4.54 19.68
CA SER A 51 4.58 3.18 20.26
C SER A 51 3.73 2.11 19.55
N ASP A 52 2.75 2.52 18.74
CA ASP A 52 1.94 1.67 17.88
C ASP A 52 2.60 1.35 16.52
N GLU A 53 3.72 2.01 16.20
CA GLU A 53 4.50 1.75 14.98
C GLU A 53 5.54 0.62 15.17
N GLU A 54 5.94 0.00 14.07
CA GLU A 54 6.90 -1.11 14.05
C GLU A 54 8.36 -0.59 14.00
N PRO A 55 9.23 -0.94 14.98
CA PRO A 55 10.63 -0.48 15.01
C PRO A 55 11.41 -0.69 13.70
N PRO A 56 11.33 -1.86 13.01
CA PRO A 56 12.07 -2.06 11.76
C PRO A 56 11.63 -1.13 10.61
N ILE A 57 10.35 -0.73 10.60
CA ILE A 57 9.81 0.20 9.60
C ILE A 57 10.27 1.62 9.91
N PHE A 58 10.30 1.99 11.19
CA PHE A 58 10.82 3.29 11.60
C PHE A 58 12.32 3.43 11.38
N GLU A 59 13.10 2.36 11.56
CA GLU A 59 14.53 2.32 11.23
C GLU A 59 14.76 2.61 9.73
N CYS A 60 13.94 2.03 8.85
CA CYS A 60 13.98 2.32 7.40
C CYS A 60 13.69 3.81 7.11
N TYR A 61 12.71 4.42 7.80
CA TYR A 61 12.46 5.85 7.69
C TYR A 61 13.64 6.68 8.20
N GLN A 62 14.22 6.32 9.34
CA GLN A 62 15.41 6.99 9.89
C GLN A 62 16.59 6.92 8.90
N GLN A 63 16.82 5.76 8.29
CA GLN A 63 17.84 5.61 7.24
C GLN A 63 17.55 6.55 6.05
N TRP A 64 16.31 6.61 5.59
CA TRP A 64 15.93 7.53 4.52
C TRP A 64 16.14 8.99 4.93
N LEU A 65 15.80 9.38 6.16
CA LEU A 65 15.94 10.76 6.64
C LEU A 65 17.36 11.28 6.45
N TYR A 66 18.35 10.42 6.68
CA TYR A 66 19.77 10.75 6.61
C TYR A 66 20.41 10.48 5.23
N THR A 67 19.98 9.45 4.52
CA THR A 67 20.64 9.02 3.27
C THR A 67 19.88 9.43 2.01
N LYS A 68 18.60 9.78 2.15
CA LYS A 68 17.63 9.98 1.06
C LYS A 68 17.47 8.77 0.14
N LYS A 69 17.78 7.58 0.64
CA LYS A 69 17.57 6.29 -0.03
C LYS A 69 16.47 5.52 0.69
N VAL A 70 15.47 5.08 -0.07
CA VAL A 70 14.38 4.24 0.46
C VAL A 70 14.91 2.82 0.63
N ALA A 71 14.67 2.22 1.80
CA ALA A 71 15.11 0.87 2.10
C ALA A 71 14.41 -0.15 1.20
N MET A 72 15.20 -0.99 0.50
CA MET A 72 14.69 -1.95 -0.48
C MET A 72 15.24 -3.35 -0.19
N PRO A 73 14.42 -4.26 0.38
CA PRO A 73 14.74 -5.68 0.45
C PRO A 73 15.08 -6.27 -0.92
N GLU A 74 15.93 -7.30 -0.94
CA GLU A 74 16.31 -8.01 -2.18
C GLU A 74 15.12 -8.77 -2.79
N ASP A 75 14.29 -9.37 -1.95
CA ASP A 75 13.06 -10.04 -2.38
C ASP A 75 11.98 -9.01 -2.75
N THR A 76 11.43 -9.15 -3.95
CA THR A 76 10.45 -8.20 -4.51
C THR A 76 9.15 -8.15 -3.71
N GLU A 77 8.66 -9.29 -3.22
CA GLU A 77 7.42 -9.30 -2.42
C GLU A 77 7.64 -8.63 -1.07
N SER A 78 8.75 -8.93 -0.40
CA SER A 78 9.17 -8.28 0.84
C SER A 78 9.37 -6.78 0.64
N ALA A 79 9.93 -6.36 -0.49
CA ALA A 79 10.08 -4.96 -0.84
C ALA A 79 8.74 -4.23 -0.94
N TYR A 80 7.73 -4.82 -1.60
CA TYR A 80 6.38 -4.23 -1.61
C TYR A 80 5.74 -4.14 -0.22
N ARG A 81 5.98 -5.13 0.65
CA ARG A 81 5.47 -5.10 2.03
C ARG A 81 6.10 -3.98 2.84
N VAL A 82 7.43 -3.82 2.75
CA VAL A 82 8.17 -2.73 3.40
C VAL A 82 7.72 -1.39 2.85
N LEU A 83 7.67 -1.21 1.54
CA LEU A 83 7.23 0.03 0.90
C LEU A 83 5.79 0.41 1.29
N ALA A 84 4.87 -0.54 1.35
CA ALA A 84 3.51 -0.29 1.83
C ALA A 84 3.50 0.15 3.30
N ALA A 85 4.33 -0.46 4.14
CA ALA A 85 4.46 -0.08 5.55
C ALA A 85 5.05 1.31 5.73
N LEU A 86 6.08 1.66 4.94
CA LEU A 86 6.67 2.99 4.95
C LEU A 86 5.68 4.07 4.50
N TYR A 87 4.84 3.78 3.51
CA TYR A 87 3.79 4.69 3.08
C TYR A 87 2.74 4.90 4.19
N VAL A 88 2.34 3.84 4.90
CA VAL A 88 1.42 3.96 6.05
C VAL A 88 2.02 4.80 7.16
N LEU A 89 3.29 4.56 7.52
CA LEU A 89 4.00 5.37 8.52
C LEU A 89 4.01 6.85 8.09
N ASP A 90 4.29 7.12 6.82
CA ASP A 90 4.35 8.46 6.27
C ASP A 90 3.01 9.21 6.33
N GLU A 91 1.87 8.54 6.15
CA GLU A 91 0.56 9.18 6.33
C GLU A 91 0.34 9.71 7.75
N LYS A 92 1.02 9.12 8.75
CA LYS A 92 0.98 9.57 10.15
C LYS A 92 1.98 10.67 10.45
N ILE A 93 3.22 10.54 9.97
CA ILE A 93 4.27 11.53 10.22
C ILE A 93 4.25 12.69 9.23
N ALA A 94 3.48 12.60 8.15
CA ALA A 94 3.29 13.62 7.13
C ALA A 94 4.62 14.24 6.63
N ASP A 95 5.59 13.41 6.21
CA ASP A 95 6.83 13.89 5.59
C ASP A 95 6.64 14.02 4.07
N GLN A 96 6.45 15.26 3.62
CA GLN A 96 6.09 15.55 2.23
C GLN A 96 7.12 15.04 1.23
N THR A 97 8.40 15.04 1.60
CA THR A 97 9.47 14.57 0.72
C THR A 97 9.63 13.06 0.74
N TYR A 98 9.22 12.42 1.83
CA TYR A 98 9.26 10.98 1.98
C TYR A 98 8.16 10.27 1.19
N GLN A 99 6.92 10.78 1.26
CA GLN A 99 5.78 10.20 0.55
C GLN A 99 6.06 9.98 -0.94
N GLY A 100 6.56 11.03 -1.60
CA GLY A 100 6.90 11.01 -3.01
C GLY A 100 8.04 10.03 -3.33
N ALA A 101 9.02 9.92 -2.44
CA ALA A 101 10.12 8.96 -2.59
C ALA A 101 9.64 7.51 -2.48
N VAL A 102 8.73 7.21 -1.54
CA VAL A 102 8.15 5.86 -1.37
C VAL A 102 7.27 5.49 -2.56
N ILE A 103 6.39 6.39 -3.02
CA ILE A 103 5.59 6.18 -4.24
C ILE A 103 6.50 5.94 -5.46
N GLY A 104 7.53 6.76 -5.63
CA GLY A 104 8.50 6.60 -6.72
C GLY A 104 9.21 5.24 -6.66
N ALA A 105 9.60 4.80 -5.47
CA ALA A 105 10.23 3.49 -5.27
C ALA A 105 9.28 2.33 -5.62
N ILE A 106 8.00 2.42 -5.25
CA ILE A 106 6.97 1.44 -5.64
C ILE A 106 6.83 1.35 -7.17
N ILE A 107 6.74 2.50 -7.84
CA ILE A 107 6.61 2.58 -9.30
C ILE A 107 7.85 1.99 -9.98
N ASN A 108 9.05 2.40 -9.57
CA ASN A 108 10.29 1.92 -10.15
C ASN A 108 10.46 0.41 -9.95
N LEU A 109 10.16 -0.11 -8.76
CA LEU A 109 10.19 -1.55 -8.50
C LEU A 109 9.26 -2.31 -9.46
N SER A 110 8.07 -1.76 -9.74
CA SER A 110 7.15 -2.37 -10.69
C SER A 110 7.66 -2.36 -12.12
N ILE A 111 8.24 -1.23 -12.56
CA ILE A 111 8.84 -1.09 -13.89
C ILE A 111 10.03 -2.05 -14.06
N ASP A 112 10.91 -2.11 -13.07
CA ASP A 112 12.16 -2.86 -13.13
C ASP A 112 11.94 -4.38 -13.09
N THR A 113 10.93 -4.84 -12.34
CA THR A 113 10.69 -6.28 -12.11
C THR A 113 9.51 -6.84 -12.92
N GLY A 114 8.67 -5.98 -13.50
CA GLY A 114 7.37 -6.38 -14.07
C GLY A 114 6.38 -6.93 -13.02
N SER A 115 6.70 -6.84 -11.73
CA SER A 115 5.84 -7.27 -10.62
C SER A 115 5.01 -6.10 -10.08
N TYR A 116 4.07 -6.39 -9.18
CA TYR A 116 3.24 -5.36 -8.55
C TYR A 116 2.83 -5.78 -7.13
N PRO A 117 2.39 -4.83 -6.27
CA PRO A 117 2.02 -5.12 -4.89
C PRO A 117 0.94 -6.20 -4.78
N GLN A 118 1.26 -7.27 -4.05
CA GLN A 118 0.35 -8.39 -3.80
C GLN A 118 -0.54 -8.16 -2.56
N GLN A 119 -1.32 -9.17 -2.20
CA GLN A 119 -2.48 -9.04 -1.31
C GLN A 119 -2.10 -8.55 0.09
N ALA A 120 -0.94 -8.95 0.63
CA ALA A 120 -0.46 -8.49 1.93
C ALA A 120 -0.16 -6.97 1.95
N ALA A 121 0.49 -6.46 0.90
CA ALA A 121 0.77 -5.03 0.75
C ALA A 121 -0.53 -4.24 0.55
N VAL A 122 -1.44 -4.74 -0.30
CA VAL A 122 -2.77 -4.15 -0.52
C VAL A 122 -3.54 -4.05 0.79
N ARG A 123 -3.63 -5.15 1.55
CA ARG A 123 -4.34 -5.18 2.83
C ARG A 123 -3.79 -4.14 3.80
N ARG A 124 -2.46 -4.01 3.89
CA ARG A 124 -1.82 -3.05 4.77
C ARG A 124 -2.21 -1.60 4.45
N ILE A 125 -2.21 -1.23 3.16
CA ILE A 125 -2.64 0.11 2.71
C ILE A 125 -4.11 0.37 3.07
N TYR A 126 -4.99 -0.60 2.83
CA TYR A 126 -6.43 -0.41 3.05
C TYR A 126 -6.83 -0.40 4.53
N GLN A 127 -6.11 -1.10 5.40
CA GLN A 127 -6.40 -1.14 6.83
C GLN A 127 -6.04 0.16 7.57
N ASN A 128 -5.05 0.90 7.10
CA ASN A 128 -4.45 2.00 7.88
C ASN A 128 -4.66 3.39 7.28
N ILE A 129 -5.16 3.48 6.05
CA ILE A 129 -5.23 4.76 5.33
C ILE A 129 -6.68 5.05 4.96
N THR A 130 -7.08 6.32 4.98
CA THR A 130 -8.44 6.76 4.64
C THR A 130 -8.73 6.71 3.13
N THR A 131 -9.99 6.96 2.76
CA THR A 131 -10.43 7.05 1.37
C THR A 131 -9.75 8.24 0.65
N ASN A 132 -9.42 8.08 -0.64
CA ASN A 132 -8.68 9.03 -1.52
C ASN A 132 -7.14 9.06 -1.42
N SER A 133 -6.50 8.09 -0.75
CA SER A 133 -5.03 7.99 -0.77
C SER A 133 -4.43 7.72 -2.16
N LEU A 134 -3.27 8.34 -2.44
CA LEU A 134 -2.50 8.12 -3.65
C LEU A 134 -2.03 6.66 -3.80
N ALA A 135 -1.65 6.02 -2.69
CA ALA A 135 -1.25 4.60 -2.70
C ALA A 135 -2.41 3.67 -3.05
N ARG A 136 -3.62 3.92 -2.50
CA ARG A 136 -4.83 3.14 -2.86
C ARG A 136 -5.09 3.22 -4.36
N ARG A 137 -5.08 4.42 -4.93
CA ARG A 137 -5.25 4.64 -6.37
C ARG A 137 -4.19 3.90 -7.18
N LEU A 138 -2.92 4.03 -6.82
CA LEU A 138 -1.81 3.38 -7.53
C LEU A 138 -1.93 1.85 -7.49
N PHE A 139 -2.30 1.27 -6.34
CA PHE A 139 -2.43 -0.18 -6.20
C PHE A 139 -3.61 -0.71 -7.02
N VAL A 140 -4.72 0.02 -7.04
CA VAL A 140 -5.86 -0.29 -7.91
C VAL A 140 -5.46 -0.23 -9.39
N ASP A 141 -4.71 0.80 -9.80
CA ASP A 141 -4.20 0.91 -11.17
C ASP A 141 -3.28 -0.28 -11.52
N PHE A 142 -2.35 -0.68 -10.64
CA PHE A 142 -1.53 -1.88 -10.90
C PHE A 142 -2.39 -3.13 -11.14
N TRP A 143 -3.37 -3.38 -10.29
CA TRP A 143 -4.22 -4.56 -10.40
C TRP A 143 -5.14 -4.50 -11.63
N ALA A 144 -5.72 -3.35 -11.94
CA ALA A 144 -6.61 -3.19 -13.09
C ALA A 144 -5.90 -3.46 -14.43
N TYR A 145 -4.59 -3.19 -14.51
CA TYR A 145 -3.80 -3.39 -15.72
C TYR A 145 -3.00 -4.69 -15.77
N ASN A 146 -2.76 -5.36 -14.63
CA ASN A 146 -1.93 -6.57 -14.57
C ASN A 146 -2.67 -7.85 -14.17
N ALA A 147 -3.85 -7.78 -13.54
CA ALA A 147 -4.58 -8.98 -13.11
C ALA A 147 -5.09 -9.79 -14.32
N MET A 148 -4.72 -11.07 -14.39
CA MET A 148 -5.07 -11.96 -15.51
C MET A 148 -6.22 -12.94 -15.17
N PRO A 149 -7.08 -13.32 -16.14
CA PRO A 149 -8.20 -14.24 -15.92
C PRO A 149 -7.84 -15.63 -15.40
N GLY A 150 -6.61 -16.09 -15.62
CA GLY A 150 -6.11 -17.40 -15.17
C GLY A 150 -5.61 -17.42 -13.72
N TRP A 151 -5.67 -16.30 -13.00
CA TRP A 151 -5.18 -16.23 -11.64
C TRP A 151 -6.13 -16.95 -10.67
N SER A 152 -5.69 -18.09 -10.13
CA SER A 152 -6.47 -18.95 -9.23
C SER A 152 -6.88 -18.28 -7.91
N GLY A 153 -6.24 -17.16 -7.55
CA GLY A 153 -6.55 -16.39 -6.35
C GLY A 153 -7.76 -15.47 -6.47
N ILE A 154 -8.33 -15.28 -7.66
CA ILE A 154 -9.40 -14.27 -7.87
C ILE A 154 -10.64 -14.54 -7.02
N ASN A 155 -11.00 -15.81 -6.83
CA ASN A 155 -12.14 -16.21 -5.99
C ASN A 155 -11.91 -15.92 -4.50
N LYS A 156 -10.66 -15.76 -4.09
CA LYS A 156 -10.24 -15.41 -2.73
C LYS A 156 -9.81 -13.94 -2.63
N LEU A 157 -9.97 -13.13 -3.67
CA LEU A 157 -9.44 -11.77 -3.71
C LEU A 157 -9.94 -10.95 -2.52
N ARG A 158 -11.25 -10.98 -2.28
CA ARG A 158 -11.91 -10.28 -1.16
C ARG A 158 -11.32 -10.68 0.20
N THR A 159 -11.20 -11.98 0.47
CA THR A 159 -10.67 -12.48 1.75
C THR A 159 -9.15 -12.32 1.87
N ALA A 160 -8.43 -12.28 0.76
CA ALA A 160 -6.98 -12.07 0.72
C ALA A 160 -6.60 -10.58 0.82
N THR A 161 -7.47 -9.67 0.39
CA THR A 161 -7.29 -8.20 0.47
C THR A 161 -8.26 -7.59 1.48
N CYS A 162 -9.34 -6.97 1.02
CA CYS A 162 -10.47 -6.44 1.80
C CYS A 162 -11.65 -6.11 0.87
N ASP A 163 -12.81 -5.75 1.44
CA ASP A 163 -14.01 -5.41 0.67
C ASP A 163 -13.82 -4.10 -0.11
N GLU A 164 -13.25 -3.09 0.55
CA GLU A 164 -13.04 -1.76 0.01
C GLU A 164 -12.10 -1.78 -1.20
N PHE A 165 -11.08 -2.64 -1.19
CA PHE A 165 -10.20 -2.79 -2.35
C PHE A 165 -10.94 -3.37 -3.57
N VAL A 166 -11.81 -4.34 -3.35
CA VAL A 166 -12.62 -4.92 -4.44
C VAL A 166 -13.59 -3.88 -4.99
N ASP A 167 -14.18 -3.06 -4.12
CA ASP A 167 -15.10 -1.99 -4.50
C ASP A 167 -14.40 -0.89 -5.31
N ASP A 168 -13.13 -0.58 -5.02
CA ASP A 168 -12.32 0.34 -5.82
C ASP A 168 -11.82 -0.30 -7.14
N LEU A 169 -11.48 -1.59 -7.11
CA LEU A 169 -10.90 -2.31 -8.25
C LEU A 169 -11.92 -2.57 -9.36
N ILE A 170 -13.16 -2.94 -9.03
CA ILE A 170 -14.19 -3.28 -10.04
C ILE A 170 -14.42 -2.11 -11.02
N PRO A 171 -14.67 -0.86 -10.58
CA PRO A 171 -14.81 0.28 -11.49
C PRO A 171 -13.56 0.52 -12.34
N ALA A 172 -12.37 0.39 -11.75
CA ALA A 172 -11.10 0.56 -12.47
C ALA A 172 -10.94 -0.50 -13.57
N MET A 173 -11.21 -1.77 -13.28
CA MET A 173 -11.21 -2.85 -14.27
C MET A 173 -12.26 -2.63 -15.37
N ILE A 174 -13.45 -2.13 -15.03
CA ILE A 174 -14.49 -1.80 -16.02
C ILE A 174 -14.04 -0.66 -16.94
N LYS A 175 -13.33 0.33 -16.40
CA LYS A 175 -12.77 1.45 -17.17
C LYS A 175 -11.62 1.01 -18.08
N ALA A 176 -10.76 0.12 -17.58
CA ALA A 176 -9.62 -0.41 -18.33
C ALA A 176 -10.06 -1.40 -19.42
N ARG A 177 -11.12 -2.20 -19.17
CA ARG A 177 -11.62 -3.15 -20.16
C ARG A 177 -12.41 -2.46 -21.27
N SER A 178 -12.12 -2.80 -22.51
CA SER A 178 -13.01 -2.43 -23.63
C SER A 178 -14.30 -3.23 -23.58
N LYS A 179 -15.44 -2.58 -23.88
CA LYS A 179 -16.70 -3.31 -24.10
C LYS A 179 -16.47 -4.33 -25.22
N PRO A 180 -16.84 -5.63 -25.04
CA PRO A 180 -16.68 -6.61 -26.09
C PRO A 180 -17.34 -6.15 -27.38
N ASN A 181 -16.58 -6.19 -28.48
CA ASN A 181 -17.03 -5.76 -29.81
C ASN A 181 -18.39 -6.41 -30.12
N LYS A 182 -19.29 -5.68 -30.79
CA LYS A 182 -20.62 -6.20 -31.18
C LYS A 182 -20.52 -7.46 -32.06
N LYS A 183 -19.39 -7.64 -32.77
CA LYS A 183 -19.10 -8.83 -33.58
C LYS A 183 -18.74 -10.07 -32.76
N VAL A 184 -18.35 -9.91 -31.49
CA VAL A 184 -18.10 -11.06 -30.60
C VAL A 184 -19.45 -11.68 -30.24
N VAL A 185 -19.66 -12.92 -30.67
CA VAL A 185 -20.85 -13.69 -30.30
C VAL A 185 -20.91 -13.73 -28.78
N ARG A 186 -22.09 -13.40 -28.23
CA ARG A 186 -22.26 -13.37 -26.79
C ARG A 186 -22.31 -14.81 -26.26
N PRO A 187 -21.75 -15.13 -25.09
CA PRO A 187 -21.76 -16.49 -24.56
C PRO A 187 -23.16 -17.11 -24.46
N TRP A 188 -24.17 -16.32 -24.10
CA TRP A 188 -25.57 -16.75 -24.04
C TRP A 188 -26.25 -16.95 -25.41
N VAL A 189 -25.61 -16.50 -26.49
CA VAL A 189 -26.01 -16.78 -27.88
C VAL A 189 -25.26 -18.01 -28.40
N GLU A 190 -23.95 -18.09 -28.13
CA GLU A 190 -23.09 -19.18 -28.59
C GLU A 190 -23.40 -20.53 -27.92
N ASN A 191 -23.59 -20.53 -26.60
CA ASN A 191 -23.85 -21.74 -25.82
C ASN A 191 -25.02 -21.50 -24.86
N ARG A 192 -26.19 -21.27 -25.45
CA ARG A 192 -27.42 -21.00 -24.69
C ARG A 192 -27.77 -22.14 -23.73
N ASP A 193 -27.54 -23.37 -24.15
CA ASP A 193 -27.87 -24.57 -23.37
C ASP A 193 -27.05 -24.72 -22.09
N SER A 194 -25.86 -24.12 -22.01
CA SER A 194 -25.06 -24.07 -20.77
C SER A 194 -25.75 -23.33 -19.61
N TYR A 195 -26.77 -22.51 -19.90
CA TYR A 195 -27.53 -21.76 -18.91
C TYR A 195 -28.85 -22.42 -18.52
N TYR A 196 -29.25 -23.51 -19.20
CA TYR A 196 -30.47 -24.23 -18.88
C TYR A 196 -30.23 -25.34 -17.85
N PRO A 197 -31.18 -25.60 -16.93
CA PRO A 197 -31.06 -26.70 -15.99
C PRO A 197 -30.98 -28.02 -16.76
N ARG A 198 -30.02 -28.88 -16.41
CA ARG A 198 -29.97 -30.23 -16.98
C ARG A 198 -31.14 -31.02 -16.41
N VAL A 199 -32.08 -31.39 -17.28
CA VAL A 199 -33.14 -32.34 -16.89
C VAL A 199 -32.49 -33.70 -16.75
N ALA A 200 -32.46 -34.24 -15.53
CA ALA A 200 -32.11 -35.64 -15.32
C ALA A 200 -33.21 -36.48 -15.97
N ILE A 201 -32.88 -37.21 -17.03
CA ILE A 201 -33.78 -38.23 -17.56
C ILE A 201 -33.69 -39.38 -16.56
N GLU A 202 -34.71 -39.52 -15.71
CA GLU A 202 -34.86 -40.74 -14.92
C GLU A 202 -34.99 -41.93 -15.89
N PRO A 203 -34.19 -42.99 -15.74
CA PRO A 203 -34.31 -44.16 -16.59
C PRO A 203 -35.67 -44.80 -16.34
N ASN A 204 -36.48 -44.93 -17.39
CA ASN A 204 -37.73 -45.68 -17.33
C ASN A 204 -37.45 -47.08 -16.78
N GLU A 205 -38.02 -47.38 -15.61
CA GLU A 205 -38.09 -48.74 -15.08
C GLU A 205 -38.96 -49.58 -16.05
N ASN A 206 -38.33 -50.56 -16.70
CA ASN A 206 -38.99 -51.66 -17.40
C ASN A 206 -38.75 -52.95 -16.61
#